data_AF-A0A3A4PPR4-F1
#
_entry.id   AF-A0A3A4PPR4-F1
#
_cell.length_a   1.000
_cell.length_b   1.000
_cell.length_c   1.000
_cell.angle_alpha   90.00
_cell.angle_beta   90.00
_cell.angle_gamma   90.00
#
_symmetry.space_group_name_H-M   'P 1'
#
loop_
_entity.id
_entity.type
_entity.pdbx_description
1 polymer ?
#
loop_
_entity_poly.entity_id
_entity_poly.type
_entity_poly.pdbx_seq_one_letter_code
_entity_poly.pdbx_strand_id
1 'polypeptide(L)'
;MPLSRRTTTSSGRDSRCSLAEYVAQYAFSSFGSCVAVPQPEDHGLDLHCTLAEKDGKRSWARAMFALQVKSNLEPWVFDSAESVNWLVRSPVPVLLCAVDKSELRLRVFHTFPRF
;
A
#
# COMPACT_ATOMS: atom_id res chain seq x y z
N MET A 1 21.27 6.58 -31.59
CA MET A 1 20.66 5.42 -30.90
C MET A 1 21.74 4.67 -30.14
N PRO A 2 21.62 4.60 -28.81
CA PRO A 2 21.93 3.36 -28.10
C PRO A 2 20.81 2.99 -27.09
N LEU A 3 20.46 1.70 -27.02
CA LEU A 3 19.55 1.17 -26.00
C LEU A 3 20.25 1.17 -24.63
N SER A 4 19.69 1.93 -23.70
CA SER A 4 20.00 1.86 -22.27
C SER A 4 19.49 0.55 -21.68
N ARG A 5 20.34 -0.13 -20.93
CA ARG A 5 20.05 -1.41 -20.26
C ARG A 5 18.93 -1.21 -19.24
N ARG A 6 17.76 -1.79 -19.51
CA ARG A 6 16.74 -2.02 -18.48
C ARG A 6 17.32 -3.02 -17.47
N THR A 7 17.53 -2.56 -16.25
CA THR A 7 17.70 -3.43 -15.07
C THR A 7 16.39 -4.15 -14.82
N THR A 8 16.21 -5.31 -15.45
CA THR A 8 15.20 -6.30 -15.07
C THR A 8 15.69 -7.00 -13.81
N THR A 9 15.31 -6.51 -12.63
CA THR A 9 15.34 -7.30 -11.41
C THR A 9 14.12 -8.21 -11.41
N SER A 10 14.38 -9.51 -11.58
CA SER A 10 13.44 -10.61 -11.46
C SER A 10 12.59 -10.51 -10.19
N SER A 11 11.27 -10.48 -10.35
CA SER A 11 10.24 -10.36 -9.32
C SER A 11 10.02 -11.65 -8.51
N GLY A 12 11.04 -12.10 -7.77
CA GLY A 12 10.83 -13.04 -6.66
C GLY A 12 10.44 -12.24 -5.41
N ARG A 13 9.26 -12.49 -4.83
CA ARG A 13 8.87 -11.86 -3.54
C ARG A 13 9.92 -12.24 -2.49
N ASP A 14 10.66 -11.24 -2.03
CA ASP A 14 11.43 -11.36 -0.80
C ASP A 14 10.44 -11.77 0.31
N SER A 15 10.67 -12.89 0.99
CA SER A 15 9.83 -13.37 2.10
C SER A 15 9.68 -12.32 3.21
N ARG A 16 10.59 -11.34 3.22
CA ARG A 16 10.53 -10.18 4.08
C ARG A 16 9.45 -9.18 3.66
N CYS A 17 9.08 -9.05 2.38
CA CYS A 17 8.01 -8.18 1.93
C CYS A 17 6.63 -8.73 2.32
N SER A 18 6.44 -10.04 2.16
CA SER A 18 5.17 -10.71 2.52
C SER A 18 4.83 -10.61 4.01
N LEU A 19 5.83 -10.63 4.91
CA LEU A 19 5.58 -10.40 6.33
C LEU A 19 5.12 -8.97 6.63
N ALA A 20 5.68 -7.97 5.95
CA ALA A 20 5.25 -6.58 6.13
C ALA A 20 3.82 -6.36 5.62
N GLU A 21 3.51 -6.91 4.44
CA GLU A 21 2.15 -6.93 3.89
C GLU A 21 1.16 -7.60 4.86
N TYR A 22 1.54 -8.75 5.44
CA TYR A 22 0.71 -9.46 6.42
C TYR A 22 0.47 -8.64 7.70
N VAL A 23 1.51 -8.04 8.27
CA VAL A 23 1.39 -7.19 9.47
C VAL A 23 0.52 -5.97 9.18
N ALA A 24 0.70 -5.33 8.01
CA ALA A 24 -0.14 -4.24 7.57
C ALA A 24 -1.60 -4.69 7.43
N GLN A 25 -1.85 -5.77 6.70
CA GLN A 25 -3.20 -6.32 6.51
C GLN A 25 -3.88 -6.62 7.83
N TYR A 26 -3.15 -7.25 8.77
CA TYR A 26 -3.66 -7.54 10.11
C TYR A 26 -4.06 -6.26 10.85
N ALA A 27 -3.17 -5.25 10.89
CA ALA A 27 -3.47 -3.98 11.55
C ALA A 27 -4.68 -3.27 10.93
N PHE A 28 -4.76 -3.20 9.60
CA PHE A 28 -5.84 -2.50 8.90
C PHE A 28 -7.17 -3.26 8.91
N SER A 29 -7.16 -4.59 9.07
CA SER A 29 -8.38 -5.40 9.23
C SER A 29 -9.21 -5.03 10.47
N SER A 30 -8.61 -4.35 11.44
CA SER A 30 -9.32 -3.84 12.62
C SER A 30 -10.31 -2.70 12.31
N PHE A 31 -10.09 -1.98 11.20
CA PHE A 31 -10.92 -0.84 10.79
C PHE A 31 -11.99 -1.20 9.74
N GLY A 32 -11.96 -2.43 9.22
CA GLY A 32 -12.90 -2.93 8.23
C GLY A 32 -12.28 -4.01 7.34
N SER A 33 -12.79 -4.20 6.12
CA SER A 33 -12.22 -5.21 5.23
C SER A 33 -10.86 -4.76 4.71
N CYS A 34 -9.89 -5.68 4.72
CA CYS A 34 -8.55 -5.44 4.18
C CYS A 34 -8.08 -6.71 3.46
N VAL A 35 -7.94 -6.61 2.14
CA VAL A 35 -7.63 -7.75 1.26
C VAL A 35 -6.34 -7.46 0.51
N ALA A 36 -5.44 -8.43 0.47
CA ALA A 36 -4.22 -8.33 -0.30
C ALA A 36 -4.50 -8.48 -1.80
N VAL A 37 -3.84 -7.65 -2.61
CA VAL A 37 -3.93 -7.72 -4.07
C VAL A 37 -3.18 -8.97 -4.55
N PRO A 38 -3.82 -9.85 -5.33
CA PRO A 38 -3.15 -11.02 -5.90
C PRO A 38 -1.99 -10.62 -6.79
N GLN A 39 -0.90 -11.41 -6.78
CA GLN A 39 0.31 -11.14 -7.58
C GLN A 39 0.10 -10.81 -9.06
N PRO A 40 -0.82 -11.46 -9.80
CA PRO A 40 -1.05 -11.13 -11.21
C PRO A 40 -1.59 -9.70 -11.42
N GLU A 41 -2.17 -9.10 -10.39
CA GLU A 41 -2.84 -7.79 -10.40
C GLU A 41 -2.01 -6.72 -9.66
N ASP A 42 -0.84 -7.11 -9.12
CA ASP A 42 0.06 -6.27 -8.35
C ASP A 42 0.83 -5.33 -9.29
N HIS A 43 0.26 -4.14 -9.48
CA HIS A 43 0.84 -3.04 -10.28
C HIS A 43 1.31 -1.87 -9.41
N GLY A 44 1.66 -2.13 -8.14
CA GLY A 44 2.10 -1.11 -7.19
C GLY A 44 1.03 -0.64 -6.20
N LEU A 45 0.04 -1.49 -5.91
CA LEU A 45 -0.85 -1.39 -4.73
C LEU A 45 -0.92 -2.77 -4.07
N ASP A 46 -0.59 -2.86 -2.79
CA ASP A 46 -0.50 -4.14 -2.10
C ASP A 46 -1.81 -4.57 -1.43
N LEU A 47 -2.62 -3.61 -0.95
CA LEU A 47 -3.87 -3.91 -0.23
C LEU A 47 -5.02 -3.01 -0.70
N HIS A 48 -6.21 -3.60 -0.79
CA HIS A 48 -7.48 -2.89 -0.89
C HIS A 48 -8.23 -2.94 0.43
N CYS A 49 -8.66 -1.78 0.91
CA CYS A 49 -9.28 -1.62 2.21
C CYS A 49 -10.61 -0.89 2.12
N THR A 50 -11.53 -1.26 2.99
CA THR A 50 -12.77 -0.52 3.23
C THR A 50 -12.86 -0.20 4.71
N LEU A 51 -13.03 1.08 5.04
CA LEU A 51 -13.39 1.51 6.38
C LEU A 51 -14.85 1.15 6.62
N ALA A 52 -15.10 0.38 7.67
CA ALA A 52 -16.42 -0.11 8.02
C ALA A 52 -16.89 0.50 9.33
N GLU A 53 -18.16 0.92 9.36
CA GLU A 53 -18.85 1.24 10.60
C GLU A 53 -19.74 0.07 11.00
N LYS A 54 -19.90 -0.15 12.31
CA LYS A 54 -20.84 -1.15 12.81
C LYS A 54 -22.22 -0.54 12.92
N ASP A 55 -23.18 -1.12 12.22
CA ASP A 55 -24.60 -0.85 12.40
C ASP A 55 -25.26 -2.13 12.97
N GLY A 56 -25.37 -2.18 14.30
CA GLY A 56 -25.80 -3.35 15.04
C GLY A 56 -24.91 -4.58 14.76
N LYS A 57 -25.47 -5.58 14.06
CA LYS A 57 -24.76 -6.82 13.66
C LYS A 57 -24.18 -6.77 12.23
N ARG A 58 -24.35 -5.65 11.52
CA ARG A 58 -23.89 -5.49 10.13
C ARG A 58 -22.69 -4.55 10.08
N SER A 59 -21.79 -4.80 9.15
CA SER A 59 -20.76 -3.82 8.77
C SER A 59 -21.27 -3.00 7.59
N TRP A 60 -21.18 -1.68 7.70
CA TRP A 60 -21.52 -0.76 6.62
C TRP A 60 -20.24 -0.11 6.08
N ALA A 61 -20.00 -0.25 4.78
CA ALA A 61 -18.86 0.35 4.11
C ALA A 61 -19.00 1.88 4.07
N ARG A 62 -18.04 2.60 4.63
CA ARG A 62 -18.03 4.07 4.69
C ARG A 62 -17.10 4.70 3.67
N ALA A 63 -15.89 4.16 3.54
CA ALA A 63 -14.89 4.69 2.63
C ALA A 63 -14.00 3.56 2.12
N MET A 64 -13.49 3.70 0.90
CA MET A 64 -12.52 2.77 0.33
C MET A 64 -11.18 3.47 0.19
N PHE A 65 -10.10 2.74 0.44
CA PHE A 65 -8.74 3.20 0.26
C PHE A 65 -7.83 2.03 -0.12
N ALA A 66 -6.72 2.34 -0.75
CA ALA A 66 -5.67 1.40 -1.06
C ALA A 66 -4.42 1.70 -0.22
N LEU A 67 -3.58 0.68 -0.03
CA LEU A 67 -2.28 0.83 0.62
C LEU A 67 -1.19 0.36 -0.32
N GLN A 68 -0.11 1.14 -0.36
CA GLN A 68 1.20 0.63 -0.76
C GLN A 68 2.05 0.42 0.49
N VAL A 69 2.54 -0.79 0.67
CA VAL A 69 3.32 -1.25 1.80
C VAL A 69 4.78 -1.37 1.40
N LYS A 70 5.67 -0.94 2.29
CA LYS A 70 7.09 -1.28 2.20
C LYS A 70 7.60 -1.76 3.54
N SER A 71 8.70 -2.51 3.45
CA SER A 71 9.19 -3.31 4.56
C SER A 71 10.43 -2.71 5.27
N ASN A 72 10.67 -1.42 5.05
CA ASN A 72 11.72 -0.60 5.66
C ASN A 72 11.20 0.83 5.92
N LEU A 73 11.92 1.58 6.76
CA LEU A 73 11.59 2.95 7.16
C LEU A 73 12.27 4.04 6.34
N GLU A 74 12.98 3.67 5.26
CA GLU A 74 13.60 4.66 4.37
C GLU A 74 12.55 5.63 3.83
N PRO A 75 12.88 6.86 3.46
CA PRO A 75 11.92 7.78 2.86
C PRO A 75 11.34 7.24 1.54
N TRP A 76 10.11 7.65 1.21
CA TRP A 76 9.61 7.52 -0.16
C TRP A 76 10.20 8.67 -0.98
N VAL A 77 10.95 8.34 -2.03
CA VAL A 77 11.57 9.33 -2.92
C VAL A 77 10.92 9.20 -4.30
N PHE A 78 10.29 10.28 -4.74
CA PHE A 78 9.69 10.42 -6.07
C PHE A 78 10.49 11.50 -6.81
N ASP A 79 11.06 11.15 -7.96
CA ASP A 79 12.04 11.97 -8.68
C ASP A 79 11.41 12.82 -9.80
N SER A 80 10.15 12.56 -10.13
CA SER A 80 9.47 13.14 -11.29
C SER A 80 7.96 13.17 -11.10
N ALA A 81 7.28 14.07 -11.82
CA ALA A 81 5.82 14.12 -11.83
C ALA A 81 5.19 12.81 -12.36
N GLU A 82 5.87 12.13 -13.28
CA GLU A 82 5.42 10.84 -13.81
C GLU A 82 5.46 9.75 -12.73
N SER A 83 6.51 9.71 -11.91
CA SER A 83 6.68 8.70 -10.84
C SER A 83 5.58 8.73 -9.77
N VAL A 84 4.89 9.86 -9.61
CA VAL A 84 3.80 10.05 -8.63
C VAL A 84 2.42 10.07 -9.28
N ASN A 85 2.34 9.99 -10.61
CA ASN A 85 1.08 10.16 -11.35
C ASN A 85 0.03 9.10 -10.98
N TRP A 86 0.45 7.87 -10.71
CA TRP A 86 -0.43 6.78 -10.25
C TRP A 86 -1.09 7.10 -8.89
N LEU A 87 -0.36 7.75 -8.00
CA LEU A 87 -0.82 8.15 -6.67
C LEU A 87 -1.84 9.30 -6.77
N VAL A 88 -1.52 10.32 -7.57
CA VAL A 88 -2.35 11.52 -7.74
C VAL A 88 -3.63 11.23 -8.51
N ARG A 89 -3.57 10.35 -9.52
CA ARG A 89 -4.72 10.00 -10.37
C ARG A 89 -5.55 8.83 -9.82
N SER A 90 -5.16 8.25 -8.68
CA SER A 90 -5.89 7.12 -8.13
C SER A 90 -7.35 7.53 -7.83
N PRO A 91 -8.35 6.73 -8.26
CA PRO A 91 -9.76 7.05 -8.04
C PRO A 91 -10.16 6.91 -6.57
N VAL A 92 -9.34 6.20 -5.78
CA VAL A 92 -9.48 6.08 -4.34
C VAL A 92 -8.25 6.65 -3.64
N PRO A 93 -8.41 7.13 -2.42
CA PRO A 93 -7.33 7.28 -1.48
C PRO A 93 -6.22 6.23 -1.53
N VAL A 94 -4.96 6.67 -1.63
CA VAL A 94 -3.79 5.79 -1.45
C VAL A 94 -3.00 6.23 -0.23
N LEU A 95 -2.86 5.31 0.72
CA LEU A 95 -2.01 5.49 1.90
C LEU A 95 -0.69 4.76 1.69
N LEU A 96 0.42 5.39 2.08
CA LEU A 96 1.73 4.74 2.07
C LEU A 96 2.02 4.20 3.47
N CYS A 97 2.33 2.92 3.57
CA CYS A 97 2.62 2.24 4.82
C CYS A 97 4.06 1.73 4.84
N ALA A 98 4.82 2.15 5.84
CA ALA A 98 6.15 1.60 6.11
C ALA A 98 6.09 0.74 7.37
N VAL A 99 6.55 -0.51 7.28
CA VAL A 99 6.54 -1.45 8.40
C VAL A 99 7.97 -1.69 8.88
N ASP A 100 8.21 -1.37 10.15
CA ASP A 100 9.37 -1.83 10.90
C ASP A 100 9.06 -3.17 11.55
N LYS A 101 9.71 -4.22 11.08
CA LYS A 101 9.49 -5.59 11.56
C LYS A 101 10.15 -5.86 12.90
N SER A 102 11.21 -5.13 13.23
CA SER A 102 11.94 -5.33 14.49
C SER A 102 11.13 -4.81 15.67
N GLU A 103 10.38 -3.74 15.47
CA GLU A 103 9.52 -3.12 16.49
C GLU A 103 8.02 -3.40 16.28
N LEU A 104 7.65 -4.13 15.23
CA LEU A 104 6.26 -4.30 14.76
C LEU A 104 5.50 -2.95 14.67
N ARG A 105 6.20 -1.92 14.21
CA ARG A 105 5.70 -0.54 14.14
C ARG A 105 5.31 -0.20 12.71
N LEU A 106 4.11 0.36 12.53
CA LEU A 106 3.64 0.87 11.25
C LEU A 106 3.73 2.39 11.25
N ARG A 107 4.21 2.96 10.13
CA ARG A 107 4.10 4.39 9.82
C ARG A 107 3.22 4.55 8.60
N VAL A 108 2.12 5.27 8.77
CA VAL A 108 1.12 5.49 7.72
C VAL A 108 1.19 6.95 7.30
N PHE A 109 1.38 7.18 6.01
CA PHE A 109 1.42 8.50 5.41
C PHE A 109 0.21 8.65 4.49
N HIS A 110 -0.54 9.73 4.68
CA HIS A 110 -1.61 10.08 3.76
C HIS A 110 -1.06 10.92 2.61
N THR A 111 -1.65 10.73 1.43
CA THR A 111 -1.26 11.45 0.21
C THR A 111 -2.35 12.41 -0.26
N PHE A 112 -3.42 12.53 0.52
CA PHE A 112 -4.48 13.49 0.28
C PHE A 112 -3.94 14.91 0.28
N PRO A 113 -4.38 15.74 -0.67
CA PRO A 113 -4.19 17.16 -0.54
C PRO A 113 -4.87 17.65 0.75
N ARG A 114 -4.12 18.42 1.53
CA ARG A 114 -4.60 19.04 2.76
C ARG A 114 -5.39 20.28 2.35
N PHE A 115 -6.68 20.13 2.14
CA PHE A 115 -7.61 21.24 1.92
C PHE A 115 -8.45 21.45 3.18
#